data_AF-A0A835SPZ0-F1
#
_entry.id   AF-A0A835SPZ0-F1
#
_cell.length_a   1.000
_cell.length_b   1.000
_cell.length_c   1.000
_cell.angle_alpha   90.00
_cell.angle_beta   90.00
_cell.angle_gamma   90.00
#
_symmetry.space_group_name_H-M   'P 1'
#
loop_
_entity.id
_entity.type
_entity.pdbx_description
1 polymer ?
#
loop_
_entity_poly.entity_id
_entity_poly.type
_entity_poly.pdbx_seq_one_letter_code
_entity_poly.pdbx_strand_id
1 'polypeptide(L)'
;MYGSSFDGSACVWKRLTFDLRKRLLCLAAASGHAASLDAALAHCGVALGEELLQSAAAAGDVAACRLLLRLGCRLRVGAAKAAAARGHVPVLQLLLDRSVAPWSCEDAAVIAAAGNGACQGGQADTLAWLRQAHGYSPTAADADTAAWAGQVELLDALLPSLEPELCASEIGEQGSDASGLATPPPAAAAGSAPAWGRSVRRTWRLSLMCAILRGCPVAAAQRHYERLLERWQPLPLRPDGGVGCRGGGRCDGGGGGGRGGGGCEGQRGGGGVGAWGACHFELLVSAVSSRTPCWPAKLDLLLSRWGMCGSGALPRAWAGLGTSLACAACWPAADCRQRLERVRALGVQLDEPAVWCAVTEAGQVEALRYLWEECGFRPPGRSLSPRQVCGSRKGEPAVLRYLHDRGFRFDAERVAWEALHGASAQTLLFLAEVAVAEGGGKSREDWSTAFRRAAALGAELRVLRALRRRGADVSLAAVACGGGEEALDWAAAELEAEGRLKPLGRKEAREVFEEFGNLAAIKWLQARCLLPGQAQPLPRRRRHWCCAIS
;
A
#
# COMPACT_ATOMS: atom_id res chain seq x y z
N MET A 1 38.27 -20.99 36.24
CA MET A 1 38.43 -19.96 35.19
C MET A 1 38.30 -20.69 33.86
N TYR A 2 37.21 -20.68 33.11
CA TYR A 2 36.38 -19.57 32.68
C TYR A 2 34.88 -19.93 32.79
N GLY A 3 34.16 -19.16 33.60
CA GLY A 3 32.74 -18.91 33.42
C GLY A 3 32.55 -17.60 32.67
N SER A 4 31.29 -17.28 32.35
CA SER A 4 30.78 -16.05 31.73
C SER A 4 31.17 -15.79 30.27
N SER A 5 30.33 -16.24 29.33
CA SER A 5 30.05 -15.56 28.04
C SER A 5 28.90 -16.21 27.27
N PHE A 6 27.68 -16.33 27.82
CA PHE A 6 26.48 -16.64 27.01
C PHE A 6 25.14 -16.14 27.58
N ASP A 7 25.14 -15.24 28.58
CA ASP A 7 23.91 -14.67 29.15
C ASP A 7 23.53 -13.30 28.56
N GLY A 8 24.40 -12.74 27.70
CA GLY A 8 24.17 -11.46 27.02
C GLY A 8 23.15 -11.54 25.88
N SER A 9 23.05 -12.67 25.19
CA SER A 9 22.11 -12.81 24.06
C SER A 9 20.65 -12.82 24.53
N ALA A 10 20.35 -13.50 25.64
CA ALA A 10 19.01 -13.56 26.20
C ALA A 10 18.50 -12.19 26.63
N CYS A 11 19.36 -11.31 27.18
CA CYS A 11 18.95 -9.98 27.62
C CYS A 11 18.63 -9.03 26.46
N VAL A 12 19.25 -9.21 25.28
CA VAL A 12 18.95 -8.40 24.09
C VAL A 12 17.57 -8.72 23.54
N TRP A 13 17.19 -10.00 23.42
CA TRP A 13 15.87 -10.41 22.91
C TRP A 13 14.69 -9.93 23.76
N LYS A 14 14.91 -9.70 25.06
CA LYS A 14 13.88 -9.17 25.98
C LYS A 14 13.53 -7.71 25.72
N ARG A 15 14.48 -6.90 25.24
CA ARG A 15 14.28 -5.47 24.96
C ARG A 15 13.64 -5.22 23.61
N LEU A 16 13.79 -6.16 22.69
CA LEU A 16 13.28 -6.03 21.33
C LEU A 16 11.75 -6.14 21.33
N THR A 17 11.13 -5.23 20.58
CA THR A 17 9.69 -5.25 20.33
C THR A 17 9.33 -6.45 19.45
N PHE A 18 8.06 -6.83 19.44
CA PHE A 18 7.57 -7.94 18.61
C PHE A 18 7.96 -7.76 17.13
N ASP A 19 7.71 -6.59 16.56
CA ASP A 19 8.05 -6.27 15.17
C ASP A 19 9.55 -6.36 14.88
N LEU A 20 10.39 -5.92 15.81
CA LEU A 20 11.85 -6.02 15.65
C LEU A 20 12.32 -7.47 15.67
N ARG A 21 11.77 -8.30 16.57
CA ARG A 21 12.09 -9.73 16.60
C ARG A 21 11.62 -10.45 15.34
N LYS A 22 10.42 -10.13 14.85
CA LYS A 22 9.90 -10.64 13.58
C LYS A 22 10.81 -10.25 12.40
N ARG A 23 11.23 -8.98 12.31
CA ARG A 23 12.16 -8.51 11.28
C ARG A 23 13.53 -9.20 11.36
N LEU A 24 14.09 -9.35 12.56
CA LEU A 24 15.36 -10.06 12.74
C LEU A 24 15.26 -11.53 12.33
N LEU A 25 14.14 -12.19 12.62
CA LEU A 25 13.87 -13.55 12.18
C LEU A 25 13.80 -13.63 10.64
N CYS A 26 13.10 -12.69 9.99
CA CYS A 26 13.06 -12.60 8.52
C CYS A 26 14.45 -12.33 7.91
N LEU A 27 15.25 -11.45 8.52
CA LEU A 27 16.62 -11.18 8.10
C LEU A 27 17.52 -12.42 8.25
N ALA A 28 17.40 -13.14 9.36
CA ALA A 28 18.13 -14.38 9.59
C ALA A 28 17.76 -15.43 8.53
N ALA A 29 16.48 -15.56 8.20
CA ALA A 29 16.02 -16.47 7.15
C ALA A 29 16.48 -16.05 5.74
N ALA A 30 16.62 -14.76 5.48
CA ALA A 30 17.14 -14.25 4.21
C ALA A 30 18.68 -14.27 4.11
N SER A 31 19.39 -14.52 5.22
CA SER A 31 20.85 -14.41 5.27
C SER A 31 21.62 -15.58 4.67
N GLY A 32 20.97 -16.73 4.44
CA GLY A 32 21.65 -17.98 4.07
C GLY A 32 22.45 -18.63 5.21
N HIS A 33 22.44 -18.06 6.42
CA HIS A 33 23.25 -18.52 7.54
C HIS A 33 22.42 -19.36 8.52
N ALA A 34 22.45 -20.68 8.37
CA ALA A 34 21.65 -21.64 9.15
C ALA A 34 21.74 -21.42 10.67
N ALA A 35 22.96 -21.24 11.21
CA ALA A 35 23.13 -21.03 12.65
C ALA A 35 22.51 -19.71 13.15
N SER A 36 22.42 -18.68 12.29
CA SER A 36 21.73 -17.42 12.65
C SER A 36 20.22 -17.62 12.66
N LEU A 37 19.68 -18.40 11.70
CA LEU A 37 18.28 -18.76 11.67
C LEU A 37 17.89 -19.63 12.87
N ASP A 38 18.71 -20.62 13.22
CA ASP A 38 18.48 -21.49 14.38
C ASP A 38 18.49 -20.70 15.69
N ALA A 39 19.46 -19.80 15.86
CA ALA A 39 19.51 -18.90 17.02
C ALA A 39 18.29 -17.98 17.08
N ALA A 40 17.86 -17.42 15.95
CA ALA A 40 16.68 -16.57 15.88
C ALA A 40 15.39 -17.37 16.21
N LEU A 41 15.22 -18.58 15.66
CA LEU A 41 14.08 -19.45 15.95
C LEU A 41 14.02 -19.84 17.44
N ALA A 42 15.17 -20.09 18.07
CA ALA A 42 15.26 -20.45 19.47
C ALA A 42 14.83 -19.30 20.42
N HIS A 43 15.08 -18.05 20.05
CA HIS A 43 14.97 -16.91 20.97
C HIS A 43 13.96 -15.82 20.58
N CYS A 44 13.48 -15.76 19.34
CA CYS A 44 12.60 -14.68 18.89
C CYS A 44 11.24 -14.67 19.58
N GLY A 45 10.71 -15.84 19.95
CA GLY A 45 9.37 -15.97 20.53
C GLY A 45 8.27 -15.38 19.65
N VAL A 46 8.40 -15.52 18.32
CA VAL A 46 7.43 -15.07 17.32
C VAL A 46 6.77 -16.30 16.69
N ALA A 47 5.46 -16.24 16.46
CA ALA A 47 4.75 -17.28 15.72
C ALA A 47 5.24 -17.34 14.27
N LEU A 48 5.40 -18.55 13.73
CA LEU A 48 5.90 -18.74 12.36
C LEU A 48 4.82 -18.31 11.35
N GLY A 49 5.07 -17.19 10.66
CA GLY A 49 4.17 -16.59 9.69
C GLY A 49 4.65 -16.73 8.24
N GLU A 50 3.80 -16.30 7.30
CA GLU A 50 4.08 -16.32 5.86
C GLU A 50 5.32 -15.51 5.48
N GLU A 51 5.43 -14.31 6.04
CA GLU A 51 6.50 -13.35 5.73
C GLU A 51 7.91 -13.95 5.92
N LEU A 52 8.04 -14.90 6.84
CA LEU A 52 9.30 -15.58 7.10
C LEU A 52 9.69 -16.51 5.95
N LEU A 53 8.74 -17.31 5.46
CA LEU A 53 8.96 -18.18 4.31
C LEU A 53 9.15 -17.37 3.02
N GLN A 54 8.41 -16.27 2.86
CA GLN A 54 8.62 -15.31 1.76
C GLN A 54 10.02 -14.72 1.77
N SER A 55 10.56 -14.36 2.94
CA SER A 55 11.90 -13.78 3.07
C SER A 55 13.00 -14.79 2.71
N ALA A 56 12.89 -16.03 3.19
CA ALA A 56 13.81 -17.11 2.80
C ALA A 56 13.73 -17.40 1.29
N ALA A 57 12.51 -17.42 0.74
CA ALA A 57 12.28 -17.69 -0.67
C ALA A 57 12.83 -16.57 -1.58
N ALA A 58 12.68 -15.31 -1.17
CA ALA A 58 13.26 -14.16 -1.86
C ALA A 58 14.80 -14.17 -1.87
N ALA A 59 15.42 -14.81 -0.87
CA ALA A 59 16.87 -14.97 -0.79
C ALA A 59 17.38 -16.23 -1.54
N GLY A 60 16.48 -17.12 -1.95
CA GLY A 60 16.86 -18.36 -2.63
C GLY A 60 17.37 -19.46 -1.72
N ASP A 61 17.20 -19.33 -0.39
CA ASP A 61 17.70 -20.33 0.57
C ASP A 61 16.75 -21.54 0.67
N VAL A 62 17.05 -22.57 -0.11
CA VAL A 62 16.30 -23.83 -0.14
C VAL A 62 16.32 -24.55 1.21
N ALA A 63 17.43 -24.47 1.97
CA ALA A 63 17.57 -25.15 3.25
C ALA A 63 16.69 -24.50 4.31
N ALA A 64 16.70 -23.17 4.38
CA ALA A 64 15.80 -22.39 5.23
C ALA A 64 14.33 -22.64 4.87
N CYS A 65 13.96 -22.58 3.59
CA CYS A 65 12.59 -22.88 3.16
C CYS A 65 12.14 -24.29 3.58
N ARG A 66 13.00 -25.30 3.41
CA ARG A 66 12.69 -26.69 3.82
C ARG A 66 12.54 -26.84 5.32
N LEU A 67 13.39 -26.17 6.11
CA LEU A 67 13.26 -26.14 7.57
C LEU A 67 11.91 -25.52 7.98
N LEU A 68 11.57 -24.36 7.43
CA LEU A 68 10.34 -23.64 7.75
C LEU A 68 9.07 -24.42 7.37
N LEU A 69 9.08 -25.10 6.22
CA LEU A 69 7.98 -25.99 5.81
C LEU A 69 7.81 -27.17 6.78
N ARG A 70 8.91 -27.78 7.24
CA ARG A 70 8.87 -28.85 8.27
C ARG A 70 8.34 -28.35 9.62
N LEU A 71 8.63 -27.10 9.97
CA LEU A 71 8.12 -26.45 11.18
C LEU A 71 6.65 -26.02 11.06
N GLY A 72 6.01 -26.24 9.90
CA GLY A 72 4.57 -26.05 9.72
C GLY A 72 4.15 -24.70 9.11
N CYS A 73 5.06 -23.95 8.47
CA CYS A 73 4.67 -22.77 7.68
C CYS A 73 3.77 -23.17 6.49
N ARG A 74 2.52 -22.68 6.45
CA ARG A 74 1.49 -23.20 5.53
C ARG A 74 1.33 -22.44 4.20
N LEU A 75 1.90 -21.25 4.04
CA LEU A 75 1.54 -20.33 2.96
C LEU A 75 2.58 -20.33 1.82
N ARG A 76 2.16 -20.71 0.59
CA ARG A 76 3.06 -20.92 -0.57
C ARG A 76 3.00 -19.82 -1.64
N VAL A 77 1.85 -19.17 -1.81
CA VAL A 77 1.61 -18.23 -2.92
C VAL A 77 2.56 -17.03 -2.89
N GLY A 78 2.67 -16.35 -1.75
CA GLY A 78 3.59 -15.23 -1.61
C GLY A 78 5.06 -15.64 -1.71
N ALA A 79 5.42 -16.80 -1.17
CA ALA A 79 6.78 -17.32 -1.23
C ALA A 79 7.19 -17.68 -2.67
N ALA A 80 6.29 -18.30 -3.44
CA ALA A 80 6.51 -18.61 -4.84
C ALA A 80 6.65 -17.33 -5.68
N LYS A 81 5.78 -16.33 -5.46
CA LYS A 81 5.92 -15.02 -6.11
C LYS A 81 7.27 -14.37 -5.81
N ALA A 82 7.72 -14.39 -4.55
CA ALA A 82 8.98 -13.81 -4.13
C ALA A 82 10.21 -14.52 -4.73
N ALA A 83 10.22 -15.86 -4.70
CA ALA A 83 11.28 -16.67 -5.32
C ALA A 83 11.34 -16.44 -6.84
N ALA A 84 10.19 -16.43 -7.51
CA ALA A 84 10.13 -16.23 -8.95
C ALA A 84 10.56 -14.82 -9.36
N ALA A 85 10.23 -13.79 -8.57
CA ALA A 85 10.68 -12.42 -8.81
C ALA A 85 12.21 -12.23 -8.69
N ARG A 86 12.92 -13.23 -8.14
CA ARG A 86 14.38 -13.23 -7.97
C ARG A 86 15.07 -14.34 -8.76
N GLY A 87 14.32 -15.13 -9.52
CA GLY A 87 14.86 -16.17 -10.39
C GLY A 87 15.20 -17.49 -9.69
N HIS A 88 14.72 -17.72 -8.46
CA HIS A 88 15.11 -18.87 -7.65
C HIS A 88 14.31 -20.14 -7.97
N VAL A 89 14.57 -20.73 -9.16
CA VAL A 89 13.93 -21.98 -9.61
C VAL A 89 14.04 -23.14 -8.60
N PRO A 90 15.17 -23.38 -7.90
CA PRO A 90 15.26 -24.47 -6.91
C PRO A 90 14.29 -24.32 -5.73
N VAL A 91 13.99 -23.08 -5.31
CA VAL A 91 12.98 -22.82 -4.28
C VAL A 91 11.58 -23.08 -4.83
N LEU A 92 11.30 -22.68 -6.08
CA LEU A 92 10.01 -22.97 -6.72
C LEU A 92 9.76 -24.48 -6.85
N GLN A 93 10.80 -25.24 -7.20
CA GLN A 93 10.73 -26.71 -7.24
C GLN A 93 10.36 -27.28 -5.87
N LEU A 94 10.98 -26.81 -4.79
CA LEU A 94 10.64 -27.23 -3.43
C LEU A 94 9.19 -26.88 -3.06
N LEU A 95 8.71 -25.69 -3.44
CA LEU A 95 7.36 -25.22 -3.12
C LEU A 95 6.27 -25.96 -3.90
N LEU A 96 6.60 -26.46 -5.11
CA LEU A 96 5.70 -27.21 -5.98
C LEU A 96 5.86 -28.74 -5.82
N ASP A 97 6.81 -29.20 -5.00
CA ASP A 97 7.03 -30.61 -4.72
C ASP A 97 5.95 -31.16 -3.76
N ARG A 98 5.09 -32.02 -4.31
CA ARG A 98 3.98 -32.66 -3.59
C ARG A 98 4.41 -33.55 -2.43
N SER A 99 5.66 -34.04 -2.43
CA SER A 99 6.19 -34.87 -1.34
C SER A 99 6.49 -34.06 -0.07
N VAL A 100 6.82 -32.78 -0.24
CA VAL A 100 7.12 -31.84 0.86
C VAL A 100 5.85 -31.09 1.30
N ALA A 101 4.81 -31.09 0.47
CA ALA A 101 3.66 -30.20 0.57
C ALA A 101 2.29 -30.87 0.25
N PRO A 102 1.83 -31.90 0.99
CA PRO A 102 0.71 -32.77 0.56
C PRO A 102 -0.71 -32.16 0.57
N TRP A 103 -0.88 -30.90 0.98
CA TRP A 103 -2.17 -30.37 1.49
C TRP A 103 -2.85 -29.25 0.67
N SER A 104 -2.75 -29.18 -0.67
CA SER A 104 -3.50 -28.12 -1.38
C SER A 104 -3.97 -28.42 -2.80
N CYS A 105 -5.21 -28.00 -3.07
CA CYS A 105 -5.85 -27.82 -4.38
C CYS A 105 -5.44 -26.51 -5.10
N GLU A 106 -4.30 -25.91 -4.72
CA GLU A 106 -3.89 -24.53 -5.08
C GLU A 106 -2.72 -24.46 -6.08
N ASP A 107 -2.30 -25.57 -6.68
CA ASP A 107 -1.13 -25.62 -7.57
C ASP A 107 -1.21 -24.56 -8.69
N ALA A 108 -2.40 -24.35 -9.27
CA ALA A 108 -2.62 -23.34 -10.30
C ALA A 108 -2.43 -21.90 -9.77
N ALA A 109 -2.84 -21.61 -8.54
CA ALA A 109 -2.67 -20.29 -7.92
C ALA A 109 -1.19 -20.02 -7.59
N VAL A 110 -0.45 -21.03 -7.13
CA VAL A 110 0.99 -20.93 -6.86
C VAL A 110 1.77 -20.74 -8.17
N ILE A 111 1.43 -21.48 -9.23
CA ILE A 111 2.04 -21.34 -10.57
C ILE A 111 1.75 -19.96 -11.15
N ALA A 112 0.50 -19.46 -11.06
CA ALA A 112 0.13 -18.13 -11.52
C ALA A 112 0.87 -17.03 -10.74
N ALA A 113 1.00 -17.18 -9.43
CA ALA A 113 1.76 -16.24 -8.60
C ALA A 113 3.26 -16.26 -8.91
N ALA A 114 3.83 -17.43 -9.21
CA ALA A 114 5.21 -17.55 -9.68
C ALA A 114 5.40 -16.88 -11.05
N GLY A 115 4.48 -17.09 -12.00
CA GLY A 115 4.52 -16.43 -13.31
C GLY A 115 4.44 -14.91 -13.20
N ASN A 116 3.52 -14.41 -12.38
CA ASN A 116 3.41 -12.99 -12.07
C ASN A 116 4.68 -12.43 -11.42
N GLY A 117 5.26 -13.16 -10.46
CA GLY A 117 6.52 -12.83 -9.80
C GLY A 117 7.68 -12.75 -10.81
N ALA A 118 7.84 -13.76 -11.66
CA ALA A 118 8.85 -13.77 -12.71
C ALA A 118 8.72 -12.57 -13.66
N CYS A 119 7.49 -12.20 -14.02
CA CYS A 119 7.21 -11.02 -14.84
C CYS A 119 7.56 -9.70 -14.12
N GLN A 120 7.23 -9.59 -12.83
CA GLN A 120 7.62 -8.45 -12.00
C GLN A 120 9.15 -8.33 -11.87
N GLY A 121 9.85 -9.46 -11.77
CA GLY A 121 11.30 -9.54 -11.57
C GLY A 121 12.14 -9.52 -12.85
N GLY A 122 11.52 -9.56 -14.03
CA GLY A 122 12.23 -9.64 -15.31
C GLY A 122 12.90 -11.00 -15.56
N GLN A 123 12.42 -12.07 -14.93
CA GLN A 123 13.10 -13.37 -14.90
C GLN A 123 12.66 -14.28 -16.05
N ALA A 124 13.18 -14.01 -17.26
CA ALA A 124 12.82 -14.74 -18.48
C ALA A 124 13.06 -16.26 -18.38
N ASP A 125 14.17 -16.68 -17.78
CA ASP A 125 14.52 -18.11 -17.62
C ASP A 125 13.56 -18.83 -16.66
N THR A 126 13.14 -18.15 -15.59
CA THR A 126 12.14 -18.71 -14.66
C THR A 126 10.79 -18.84 -15.33
N LEU A 127 10.42 -17.87 -16.16
CA LEU A 127 9.20 -17.94 -16.96
C LEU A 127 9.28 -19.09 -17.97
N ALA A 128 10.39 -19.26 -18.68
CA ALA A 128 10.61 -20.37 -19.61
C ALA A 128 10.50 -21.73 -18.90
N TRP A 129 11.10 -21.85 -17.71
CA TRP A 129 10.97 -23.04 -16.88
C TRP A 129 9.51 -23.31 -16.47
N LEU A 130 8.75 -22.30 -16.03
CA LEU A 130 7.33 -22.45 -15.69
C LEU A 130 6.49 -22.92 -16.90
N ARG A 131 6.79 -22.40 -18.09
CA ARG A 131 6.13 -22.82 -19.34
C ARG A 131 6.42 -24.29 -19.66
N GLN A 132 7.69 -24.68 -19.56
CA GLN A 132 8.13 -26.03 -19.90
C GLN A 132 7.69 -27.08 -18.88
N ALA A 133 7.85 -26.80 -17.58
CA ALA A 133 7.62 -27.77 -16.51
C ALA A 133 6.14 -27.85 -16.08
N HIS A 134 5.40 -26.74 -16.20
CA HIS A 134 4.05 -26.62 -15.64
C HIS A 134 2.99 -26.15 -16.65
N GLY A 135 3.35 -25.99 -17.93
CA GLY A 135 2.41 -25.56 -18.98
C GLY A 135 1.85 -24.15 -18.76
N TYR A 136 2.53 -23.32 -17.96
CA TYR A 136 2.08 -21.95 -17.69
C TYR A 136 2.05 -21.15 -18.99
N SER A 137 0.99 -20.35 -19.19
CA SER A 137 0.89 -19.43 -20.33
C SER A 137 0.82 -18.01 -19.79
N PRO A 138 1.78 -17.13 -20.14
CA PRO A 138 1.73 -15.72 -19.76
C PRO A 138 0.44 -15.08 -20.25
N THR A 139 -0.13 -14.22 -19.42
CA THR A 139 -1.38 -13.52 -19.70
C THR A 139 -1.15 -12.03 -19.91
N ALA A 140 -2.20 -11.36 -20.36
CA ALA A 140 -2.29 -9.92 -20.45
C ALA A 140 -1.94 -9.20 -19.11
N ALA A 141 -2.29 -9.80 -17.97
CA ALA A 141 -1.97 -9.26 -16.64
C ALA A 141 -0.48 -9.40 -16.27
N ASP A 142 0.20 -10.40 -16.82
CA ASP A 142 1.63 -10.61 -16.61
C ASP A 142 2.47 -9.59 -17.38
N ALA A 143 2.05 -9.24 -18.60
CA ALA A 143 2.62 -8.13 -19.36
C ALA A 143 2.40 -6.78 -18.68
N ASP A 144 1.21 -6.52 -18.13
CA ASP A 144 0.94 -5.31 -17.33
C ASP A 144 1.86 -5.23 -16.10
N THR A 145 2.04 -6.36 -15.41
CA THR A 145 2.95 -6.46 -14.26
C THR A 145 4.41 -6.20 -14.65
N ALA A 146 4.88 -6.77 -15.77
CA ALA A 146 6.22 -6.53 -16.30
C ALA A 146 6.43 -5.05 -16.69
N ALA A 147 5.45 -4.46 -17.38
CA ALA A 147 5.47 -3.05 -17.76
C ALA A 147 5.48 -2.13 -16.54
N TRP A 148 4.61 -2.39 -15.56
CA TRP A 148 4.57 -1.62 -14.34
C TRP A 148 5.91 -1.72 -13.60
N ALA A 149 6.51 -2.90 -13.51
CA ALA A 149 7.83 -3.11 -12.89
C ALA A 149 9.01 -2.55 -13.70
N GLY A 150 8.81 -2.09 -14.94
CA GLY A 150 9.85 -1.52 -15.79
C GLY A 150 10.70 -2.55 -16.54
N GLN A 151 10.24 -3.80 -16.65
CA GLN A 151 10.96 -4.91 -17.27
C GLN A 151 10.81 -4.90 -18.79
N VAL A 152 11.49 -3.97 -19.47
CA VAL A 152 11.30 -3.69 -20.91
C VAL A 152 11.63 -4.90 -21.78
N GLU A 153 12.75 -5.58 -21.53
CA GLU A 153 13.19 -6.72 -22.36
C GLU A 153 12.19 -7.88 -22.29
N LEU A 154 11.72 -8.20 -21.07
CA LEU A 154 10.72 -9.24 -20.88
C LEU A 154 9.37 -8.83 -21.48
N LEU A 155 8.97 -7.57 -21.32
CA LEU A 155 7.76 -7.05 -21.95
C LEU A 155 7.83 -7.18 -23.48
N ASP A 156 8.95 -6.80 -24.10
CA ASP A 156 9.16 -6.91 -25.54
C ASP A 156 9.09 -8.36 -26.02
N ALA A 157 9.57 -9.32 -25.21
CA ALA A 157 9.48 -10.74 -25.50
C ALA A 157 8.04 -11.30 -25.34
N LEU A 158 7.26 -10.77 -24.40
CA LEU A 158 5.88 -11.22 -24.14
C LEU A 158 4.89 -10.70 -25.19
N LEU A 159 5.01 -9.45 -25.61
CA LEU A 159 4.02 -8.78 -26.45
C LEU A 159 3.68 -9.53 -27.75
N PRO A 160 4.65 -10.05 -28.55
CA PRO A 160 4.34 -10.79 -29.77
C PRO A 160 3.44 -12.01 -29.54
N SER A 161 3.58 -12.69 -28.40
CA SER A 161 2.76 -13.86 -28.07
C SER A 161 1.33 -13.49 -27.66
N LEU A 162 1.13 -12.26 -27.18
CA LEU A 162 -0.17 -11.73 -26.79
C LEU A 162 -0.87 -11.00 -27.96
N GLU A 163 -0.13 -10.59 -28.99
CA GLU A 163 -0.68 -9.87 -30.15
C GLU A 163 -1.91 -10.52 -30.80
N PRO A 164 -2.03 -11.85 -30.97
CA PRO A 164 -3.25 -12.46 -31.51
C PRO A 164 -4.50 -12.15 -30.67
N GLU A 165 -4.37 -12.11 -29.35
CA GLU A 165 -5.46 -11.77 -28.42
C GLU A 165 -5.79 -10.26 -28.48
N LEU A 166 -4.80 -9.44 -28.83
CA LEU A 166 -4.93 -7.99 -28.94
C LEU A 166 -5.46 -7.54 -30.29
N CYS A 167 -5.10 -8.23 -31.37
CA CYS A 167 -5.33 -7.84 -32.75
C CYS A 167 -6.49 -8.58 -33.43
N ALA A 168 -7.14 -9.54 -32.75
CA ALA A 168 -8.31 -10.25 -33.27
C ALA A 168 -9.29 -9.28 -33.96
N SER A 169 -9.57 -9.56 -35.23
CA SER A 169 -10.11 -8.60 -36.20
C SER A 169 -11.47 -8.02 -35.79
N GLU A 170 -11.64 -6.73 -36.07
CA GLU A 170 -12.87 -5.93 -35.83
C GLU A 170 -14.02 -6.26 -36.80
N ILE A 171 -13.82 -7.23 -37.70
CA ILE A 171 -14.73 -7.58 -38.78
C ILE A 171 -15.56 -8.80 -38.33
N GLY A 172 -16.68 -8.57 -37.65
CA GLY A 172 -17.65 -9.67 -37.46
C GLY A 172 -18.68 -9.56 -36.34
N GLU A 173 -18.47 -8.75 -35.30
CA GLU A 173 -19.45 -8.67 -34.20
C GLU A 173 -20.26 -7.36 -34.31
N GLN A 174 -21.34 -7.36 -35.06
CA GLN A 174 -22.42 -6.39 -34.85
C GLN A 174 -23.37 -6.97 -33.80
N GLY A 175 -23.55 -6.25 -32.69
CA GLY A 175 -24.62 -6.52 -31.71
C GLY A 175 -24.24 -7.36 -30.50
N SER A 176 -23.75 -6.70 -29.45
CA SER A 176 -24.51 -6.63 -28.19
C SER A 176 -23.82 -5.65 -27.25
N ASP A 177 -24.54 -4.60 -26.90
CA ASP A 177 -24.19 -3.71 -25.79
C ASP A 177 -24.43 -4.49 -24.49
N ALA A 178 -23.37 -5.07 -23.93
CA ALA A 178 -23.37 -5.56 -22.55
C ALA A 178 -22.61 -4.56 -21.68
N SER A 179 -23.35 -3.58 -21.15
CA SER A 179 -22.96 -2.79 -20.00
C SER A 179 -22.83 -3.71 -18.78
N GLY A 180 -21.60 -4.12 -18.47
CA GLY A 180 -21.27 -4.85 -17.25
C GLY A 180 -19.79 -4.64 -16.90
N LEU A 181 -19.52 -3.98 -15.78
CA LEU A 181 -18.21 -4.02 -15.12
C LEU A 181 -17.94 -5.47 -14.72
N ALA A 182 -17.14 -6.18 -15.50
CA ALA A 182 -16.70 -7.54 -15.18
C ALA A 182 -15.21 -7.52 -14.82
N THR A 183 -14.92 -7.90 -13.59
CA THR A 183 -13.62 -8.41 -13.15
C THR A 183 -13.16 -9.57 -14.05
N PRO A 184 -11.84 -9.72 -14.31
CA PRO A 184 -11.34 -10.83 -15.13
C PRO A 184 -11.69 -12.19 -14.47
N PRO A 185 -12.07 -13.21 -15.25
CA PRO A 185 -12.39 -14.53 -14.72
C PRO A 185 -11.14 -15.20 -14.11
N PRO A 186 -11.30 -16.02 -13.05
CA PRO A 186 -10.19 -16.80 -12.52
C PRO A 186 -9.75 -17.86 -13.52
N ALA A 187 -8.44 -18.11 -13.56
CA ALA A 187 -7.79 -19.06 -14.44
C ALA A 187 -8.46 -20.44 -14.40
N ALA A 188 -9.09 -20.83 -15.50
CA ALA A 188 -9.59 -22.19 -15.71
C ALA A 188 -8.95 -22.76 -16.97
N ALA A 189 -8.29 -23.91 -16.77
CA ALA A 189 -7.91 -24.97 -17.70
C ALA A 189 -7.48 -24.60 -19.14
N ALA A 190 -6.25 -25.01 -19.45
CA ALA A 190 -5.65 -25.00 -20.78
C ALA A 190 -6.61 -25.53 -21.87
N GLY A 191 -6.78 -24.76 -22.94
CA GLY A 191 -7.43 -25.24 -24.16
C GLY A 191 -8.42 -24.30 -24.85
N SER A 192 -8.34 -22.98 -24.70
CA SER A 192 -8.73 -21.96 -25.70
C SER A 192 -8.74 -20.59 -25.03
N ALA A 193 -8.05 -19.62 -25.62
CA ALA A 193 -8.11 -18.24 -25.14
C ALA A 193 -9.55 -17.72 -25.30
N PRO A 194 -10.22 -17.21 -24.24
CA PRO A 194 -11.54 -16.63 -24.38
C PRO A 194 -11.46 -15.45 -25.36
N ALA A 195 -12.36 -15.39 -26.33
CA ALA A 195 -12.46 -14.25 -27.24
C ALA A 195 -12.83 -13.01 -26.42
N TRP A 196 -11.87 -12.10 -26.23
CA TRP A 196 -12.10 -10.87 -25.48
C TRP A 196 -13.15 -10.01 -26.22
N GLY A 197 -14.10 -9.39 -25.53
CA GLY A 197 -14.97 -8.39 -26.15
C GLY A 197 -14.16 -7.16 -26.59
N ARG A 198 -14.63 -6.41 -27.60
CA ARG A 198 -13.97 -5.17 -28.07
C ARG A 198 -13.65 -4.19 -26.94
N SER A 199 -14.59 -3.99 -26.03
CA SER A 199 -14.41 -3.11 -24.85
C SER A 199 -13.25 -3.58 -23.97
N VAL A 200 -13.16 -4.88 -23.71
CA VAL A 200 -12.14 -5.45 -22.83
C VAL A 200 -10.73 -5.34 -23.44
N ARG A 201 -10.59 -5.58 -24.76
CA ARG A 201 -9.31 -5.33 -25.46
C ARG A 201 -8.88 -3.87 -25.38
N ARG A 202 -9.84 -2.96 -25.52
CA ARG A 202 -9.57 -1.52 -25.45
C ARG A 202 -9.08 -1.10 -24.06
N THR A 203 -9.78 -1.52 -23.02
CA THR A 203 -9.40 -1.28 -21.62
C THR A 203 -8.02 -1.83 -21.33
N TRP A 204 -7.71 -3.03 -21.83
CA TRP A 204 -6.40 -3.63 -21.59
C TRP A 204 -5.26 -2.89 -22.28
N ARG A 205 -5.41 -2.47 -23.55
CA ARG A 205 -4.37 -1.70 -24.25
C ARG A 205 -4.08 -0.37 -23.54
N LEU A 206 -5.13 0.29 -23.04
CA LEU A 206 -5.00 1.51 -22.25
C LEU A 206 -4.30 1.24 -20.91
N SER A 207 -4.72 0.19 -20.19
CA SER A 207 -4.07 -0.25 -18.93
C SER A 207 -2.59 -0.52 -19.13
N LEU A 208 -2.24 -1.31 -20.17
CA LEU A 208 -0.86 -1.63 -20.48
C LEU A 208 -0.05 -0.37 -20.81
N MET A 209 -0.60 0.56 -21.60
CA MET A 209 0.09 1.82 -21.88
C MET A 209 0.29 2.66 -20.61
N CYS A 210 -0.71 2.71 -19.73
CA CYS A 210 -0.61 3.34 -18.41
C CYS A 210 0.48 2.68 -17.55
N ALA A 211 0.59 1.35 -17.57
CA ALA A 211 1.65 0.62 -16.87
C ALA A 211 3.04 0.94 -17.44
N ILE A 212 3.20 0.98 -18.77
CA ILE A 212 4.43 1.38 -19.46
C ILE A 212 4.82 2.81 -19.07
N LEU A 213 3.87 3.76 -19.07
CA LEU A 213 4.12 5.14 -18.65
C LEU A 213 4.56 5.22 -17.18
N ARG A 214 4.00 4.40 -16.29
CA ARG A 214 4.35 4.40 -14.87
C ARG A 214 5.69 3.75 -14.56
N GLY A 215 6.04 2.68 -15.26
CA GLY A 215 7.16 1.79 -14.93
C GLY A 215 8.37 1.83 -15.85
N CYS A 216 8.16 1.90 -17.17
CA CYS A 216 9.24 1.74 -18.17
C CYS A 216 9.87 3.08 -18.58
N PRO A 217 11.11 3.14 -19.07
CA PRO A 217 11.70 4.36 -19.64
C PRO A 217 10.90 4.97 -20.81
N VAL A 218 11.12 6.26 -21.09
CA VAL A 218 10.42 6.98 -22.18
C VAL A 218 10.61 6.33 -23.55
N ALA A 219 11.77 5.70 -23.82
CA ALA A 219 12.02 5.00 -25.08
C ALA A 219 11.05 3.81 -25.29
N ALA A 220 10.73 3.07 -24.22
CA ALA A 220 9.73 2.00 -24.28
C ALA A 220 8.31 2.56 -24.48
N ALA A 221 8.00 3.68 -23.82
CA ALA A 221 6.74 4.39 -24.04
C ALA A 221 6.60 4.85 -25.50
N GLN A 222 7.64 5.43 -26.09
CA GLN A 222 7.66 5.84 -27.51
C GLN A 222 7.40 4.67 -28.45
N ARG A 223 8.16 3.57 -28.26
CA ARG A 223 8.06 2.36 -29.09
C ARG A 223 6.66 1.75 -29.08
N HIS A 224 6.04 1.68 -27.90
CA HIS A 224 4.76 0.99 -27.73
C HIS A 224 3.53 1.90 -27.86
N TYR A 225 3.71 3.22 -27.80
CA TYR A 225 2.61 4.17 -28.03
C TYR A 225 1.97 3.93 -29.39
N GLU A 226 2.79 3.84 -30.43
CA GLU A 226 2.33 3.62 -31.79
C GLU A 226 1.68 2.24 -31.92
N ARG A 227 2.37 1.18 -31.50
CA ARG A 227 1.87 -0.21 -31.55
C ARG A 227 0.53 -0.41 -30.84
N LEU A 228 0.32 0.22 -29.69
CA LEU A 228 -0.90 0.02 -28.87
C LEU A 228 -2.03 0.99 -29.24
N LEU A 229 -1.70 2.22 -29.66
CA LEU A 229 -2.65 3.31 -29.81
C LEU A 229 -2.77 3.90 -31.23
N GLU A 230 -1.90 3.62 -32.21
CA GLU A 230 -2.00 4.24 -33.56
C GLU A 230 -3.25 3.83 -34.34
N ARG A 231 -3.78 2.61 -34.15
CA ARG A 231 -5.07 2.23 -34.75
C ARG A 231 -6.26 2.99 -34.16
N TRP A 232 -6.02 3.80 -33.12
CA TRP A 232 -6.97 4.73 -32.55
C TRP A 232 -6.60 6.14 -33.03
N GLN A 233 -6.59 6.40 -34.34
CA GLN A 233 -6.30 7.74 -34.83
C GLN A 233 -7.39 8.73 -34.36
N PRO A 234 -7.00 9.82 -33.65
CA PRO A 234 -7.84 10.99 -33.46
C PRO A 234 -8.14 11.70 -34.78
N LEU A 235 -9.37 12.17 -34.95
CA LEU A 235 -9.56 13.43 -35.65
C LEU A 235 -8.86 14.54 -34.81
N PRO A 236 -8.16 15.49 -35.43
CA PRO A 236 -7.50 16.57 -34.69
C PRO A 236 -8.52 17.30 -33.81
N LEU A 237 -8.16 17.57 -32.56
CA LEU A 237 -8.90 18.48 -31.68
C LEU A 237 -8.99 19.82 -32.43
N ARG A 238 -10.16 20.12 -33.01
CA ARG A 238 -10.40 21.44 -33.59
C ARG A 238 -10.30 22.46 -32.45
N PRO A 239 -9.42 23.47 -32.55
CA PRO A 239 -9.25 24.47 -31.50
C PRO A 239 -10.53 25.28 -31.22
N ASP A 240 -11.49 25.28 -32.16
CA ASP A 240 -12.72 26.05 -32.05
C ASP A 240 -13.94 25.14 -31.91
N GLY A 241 -14.55 25.20 -30.73
CA GLY A 241 -15.93 24.79 -30.50
C GLY A 241 -16.90 25.69 -31.26
N GLY A 242 -16.89 25.62 -32.59
CA GLY A 242 -17.94 26.15 -33.44
C GLY A 242 -18.96 25.06 -33.70
N VAL A 243 -20.07 25.08 -32.96
CA VAL A 243 -21.25 24.28 -33.26
C VAL A 243 -21.77 24.72 -34.63
N GLY A 244 -21.37 24.01 -35.68
CA GLY A 244 -21.86 24.25 -37.03
C GLY A 244 -23.28 23.73 -37.17
N CYS A 245 -24.28 24.56 -36.87
CA CYS A 245 -25.66 24.30 -37.26
C CYS A 245 -25.78 24.40 -38.79
N ARG A 246 -25.82 23.26 -39.48
CA ARG A 246 -26.40 23.18 -40.83
C ARG A 246 -27.89 22.90 -40.71
N GLY A 247 -28.69 23.67 -41.46
CA GLY A 247 -30.15 23.58 -41.57
C GLY A 247 -30.76 24.91 -41.15
N GLY A 248 -31.01 25.87 -42.05
CA GLY A 248 -31.88 25.70 -43.21
C GLY A 248 -33.27 26.17 -42.79
N GLY A 249 -33.53 27.47 -42.94
CA GLY A 249 -34.73 28.11 -42.42
C GLY A 249 -36.03 27.64 -43.06
N ARG A 250 -37.11 27.73 -42.26
CA ARG A 250 -38.34 28.46 -42.60
C ARG A 250 -39.12 28.72 -41.32
N CYS A 251 -39.43 30.00 -41.14
CA CYS A 251 -40.38 30.53 -40.17
C CYS A 251 -41.78 30.36 -40.75
N ASP A 252 -42.75 29.97 -39.91
CA ASP A 252 -44.21 30.21 -39.99
C ASP A 252 -44.82 29.33 -38.88
N GLY A 253 -45.68 29.73 -37.94
CA GLY A 253 -46.33 30.99 -37.60
C GLY A 253 -47.44 30.66 -36.57
N GLY A 254 -47.61 31.51 -35.54
CA GLY A 254 -48.79 31.59 -34.65
C GLY A 254 -48.92 30.52 -33.54
N GLY A 255 -49.31 30.81 -32.30
CA GLY A 255 -49.78 32.03 -31.64
C GLY A 255 -50.40 31.67 -30.29
N GLY A 256 -50.23 32.54 -29.29
CA GLY A 256 -50.91 32.55 -27.97
C GLY A 256 -50.25 31.64 -26.92
N GLY A 257 -49.88 32.08 -25.71
CA GLY A 257 -50.21 33.26 -24.93
C GLY A 257 -50.36 32.79 -23.48
N GLY A 258 -49.54 33.24 -22.53
CA GLY A 258 -49.70 32.83 -21.12
C GLY A 258 -48.51 33.11 -20.22
N ARG A 259 -48.55 34.26 -19.56
CA ARG A 259 -47.64 34.84 -18.57
C ARG A 259 -47.27 33.92 -17.39
N GLY A 260 -46.02 34.02 -16.92
CA GLY A 260 -45.58 33.67 -15.55
C GLY A 260 -44.04 33.72 -15.39
N GLY A 261 -43.49 34.76 -14.77
CA GLY A 261 -42.04 34.97 -14.51
C GLY A 261 -41.41 33.85 -13.66
N GLY A 262 -40.13 33.45 -13.82
CA GLY A 262 -38.90 34.24 -13.68
C GLY A 262 -38.42 34.19 -12.22
N GLY A 263 -37.25 33.75 -11.80
CA GLY A 263 -36.05 33.08 -12.36
C GLY A 263 -35.33 32.48 -11.13
N CYS A 264 -34.60 31.38 -11.19
CA CYS A 264 -33.18 31.28 -11.51
C CYS A 264 -32.75 29.83 -11.23
N GLU A 265 -33.12 28.86 -12.07
CA GLU A 265 -32.45 27.55 -12.07
C GLU A 265 -31.20 27.66 -12.93
N GLY A 266 -30.08 27.92 -12.27
CA GLY A 266 -28.75 27.83 -12.88
C GLY A 266 -28.49 26.40 -13.30
N GLN A 267 -28.81 26.09 -14.56
CA GLN A 267 -28.35 24.91 -15.27
C GLN A 267 -26.83 24.78 -15.08
N ARG A 268 -26.43 23.84 -14.23
CA ARG A 268 -25.12 23.20 -14.32
C ARG A 268 -25.10 22.44 -15.63
N GLY A 269 -24.70 23.12 -16.69
CA GLY A 269 -24.26 22.50 -17.93
C GLY A 269 -23.04 21.65 -17.63
N GLY A 270 -23.27 20.40 -17.20
CA GLY A 270 -22.26 19.36 -17.17
C GLY A 270 -21.86 19.04 -18.59
N GLY A 271 -20.87 19.78 -19.11
CA GLY A 271 -20.21 19.46 -20.37
C GLY A 271 -19.53 18.10 -20.21
N GLY A 272 -20.20 17.04 -20.67
CA GLY A 272 -19.68 15.69 -20.65
C GLY A 272 -18.34 15.64 -21.36
N VAL A 273 -17.29 15.39 -20.60
CA VAL A 273 -16.02 14.94 -21.15
C VAL A 273 -16.33 13.58 -21.78
N GLY A 274 -16.46 13.51 -23.12
CA GLY A 274 -16.73 12.24 -23.80
C GLY A 274 -15.71 11.17 -23.40
N ALA A 275 -16.02 9.89 -23.62
CA ALA A 275 -15.13 8.74 -23.31
C ALA A 275 -13.68 8.93 -23.81
N TRP A 276 -13.52 9.76 -24.83
CA TRP A 276 -12.27 10.23 -25.41
C TRP A 276 -11.38 11.06 -24.46
N GLY A 277 -11.95 11.97 -23.67
CA GLY A 277 -11.19 12.77 -22.71
C GLY A 277 -10.77 11.98 -21.46
N ALA A 278 -11.51 10.93 -21.09
CA ALA A 278 -11.15 10.05 -19.99
C ALA A 278 -9.86 9.26 -20.25
N CYS A 279 -9.70 8.70 -21.46
CA CYS A 279 -8.50 7.93 -21.81
C CYS A 279 -7.22 8.79 -21.82
N HIS A 280 -7.29 10.00 -22.39
CA HIS A 280 -6.16 10.93 -22.39
C HIS A 280 -5.78 11.39 -20.98
N PHE A 281 -6.79 11.60 -20.13
CA PHE A 281 -6.57 11.94 -18.74
C PHE A 281 -5.84 10.82 -17.98
N GLU A 282 -6.23 9.55 -18.17
CA GLU A 282 -5.54 8.42 -17.55
C GLU A 282 -4.07 8.31 -17.99
N LEU A 283 -3.78 8.59 -19.27
CA LEU A 283 -2.41 8.62 -19.79
C LEU A 283 -1.60 9.78 -19.16
N LEU A 284 -2.18 10.97 -19.02
CA LEU A 284 -1.54 12.11 -18.34
C LEU A 284 -1.24 11.79 -16.88
N VAL A 285 -2.23 11.27 -16.14
CA VAL A 285 -2.07 10.86 -14.74
C VAL A 285 -0.98 9.81 -14.61
N SER A 286 -0.90 8.86 -15.53
CA SER A 286 0.11 7.80 -15.54
C SER A 286 1.52 8.32 -15.84
N ALA A 287 1.66 9.30 -16.75
CA ALA A 287 2.93 9.96 -17.02
C ALA A 287 3.40 10.81 -15.83
N VAL A 288 2.50 11.60 -15.22
CA VAL A 288 2.80 12.46 -14.07
C VAL A 288 3.05 11.67 -12.78
N SER A 289 2.45 10.50 -12.61
CA SER A 289 2.74 9.59 -11.47
C SER A 289 3.87 8.61 -11.77
N SER A 290 4.60 8.79 -12.88
CA SER A 290 5.66 7.88 -13.28
C SER A 290 6.81 7.81 -12.27
N ARG A 291 7.28 6.58 -12.02
CA ARG A 291 8.36 6.28 -11.05
C ARG A 291 9.76 6.45 -11.62
N THR A 292 9.87 6.58 -12.94
CA THR A 292 11.16 6.82 -13.61
C THR A 292 11.48 8.32 -13.65
N PRO A 293 12.76 8.73 -13.59
CA PRO A 293 13.15 10.14 -13.67
C PRO A 293 12.80 10.78 -15.03
N CYS A 294 12.63 9.99 -16.09
CA CYS A 294 12.23 10.49 -17.42
C CYS A 294 10.73 10.85 -17.55
N TRP A 295 10.02 11.03 -16.44
CA TRP A 295 8.60 11.43 -16.45
C TRP A 295 8.30 12.73 -17.21
N PRO A 296 9.16 13.78 -17.24
CA PRO A 296 8.87 14.97 -18.02
C PRO A 296 8.85 14.65 -19.51
N ALA A 297 9.82 13.85 -19.99
CA ALA A 297 9.91 13.41 -21.37
C ALA A 297 8.70 12.57 -21.81
N LYS A 298 8.11 11.77 -20.90
CA LYS A 298 6.87 11.03 -21.17
C LYS A 298 5.67 11.94 -21.31
N LEU A 299 5.57 12.96 -20.46
CA LEU A 299 4.53 13.97 -20.55
C LEU A 299 4.66 14.75 -21.86
N ASP A 300 5.88 15.19 -22.20
CA ASP A 300 6.16 15.91 -23.44
C ASP A 300 5.89 15.05 -24.68
N LEU A 301 6.19 13.75 -24.63
CA LEU A 301 5.81 12.79 -25.66
C LEU A 301 4.30 12.79 -25.90
N LEU A 302 3.49 12.65 -24.85
CA LEU A 302 2.04 12.63 -24.97
C LEU A 302 1.51 13.95 -25.55
N LEU A 303 1.94 15.08 -24.98
CA LEU A 303 1.53 16.41 -25.44
C LEU A 303 1.94 16.67 -26.89
N SER A 304 3.13 16.20 -27.29
CA SER A 304 3.59 16.29 -28.67
C SER A 304 2.74 15.48 -29.63
N ARG A 305 2.40 14.24 -29.27
CA ARG A 305 1.55 13.36 -30.08
C ARG A 305 0.11 13.85 -30.19
N TRP A 306 -0.34 14.67 -29.24
CA TRP A 306 -1.66 15.29 -29.27
C TRP A 306 -1.68 16.66 -29.96
N GLY A 307 -0.55 17.10 -30.54
CA GLY A 307 -0.46 18.38 -31.26
C GLY A 307 -0.49 19.60 -30.34
N MET A 308 -0.16 19.44 -29.06
CA MET A 308 -0.22 20.50 -28.04
C MET A 308 1.11 21.24 -27.88
N CYS A 309 2.01 21.12 -28.86
CA CYS A 309 3.28 21.84 -28.90
C CYS A 309 3.02 23.35 -29.05
N GLY A 310 3.17 24.12 -27.97
CA GLY A 310 3.29 25.59 -28.05
C GLY A 310 2.26 26.41 -27.29
N SER A 311 1.07 25.89 -26.95
CA SER A 311 0.16 26.62 -26.04
C SER A 311 0.59 26.51 -24.58
N GLY A 312 1.35 25.46 -24.25
CA GLY A 312 1.75 25.12 -22.89
C GLY A 312 0.59 24.72 -21.97
N ALA A 313 -0.67 24.96 -22.34
CA ALA A 313 -1.84 24.81 -21.49
C ALA A 313 -2.77 23.68 -21.95
N LEU A 314 -3.29 22.91 -21.00
CA LEU A 314 -4.35 21.93 -21.24
C LEU A 314 -5.66 22.61 -21.65
N PRO A 315 -6.52 21.96 -22.45
CA PRO A 315 -7.81 22.53 -22.81
C PRO A 315 -8.63 22.84 -21.55
N ARG A 316 -9.39 23.94 -21.55
CA ARG A 316 -10.22 24.34 -20.39
C ARG A 316 -11.16 23.24 -19.90
N ALA A 317 -11.62 22.37 -20.80
CA ALA A 317 -12.46 21.22 -20.47
C ALA A 317 -11.75 20.21 -19.53
N TRP A 318 -10.42 20.19 -19.50
CA TRP A 318 -9.62 19.30 -18.64
C TRP A 318 -9.15 20.00 -17.35
N ALA A 319 -9.31 21.32 -17.26
CA ALA A 319 -8.97 22.09 -16.06
C ALA A 319 -9.80 21.66 -14.83
N GLY A 320 -11.05 21.20 -15.04
CA GLY A 320 -11.89 20.63 -13.99
C GLY A 320 -11.50 19.24 -13.50
N LEU A 321 -10.54 18.58 -14.18
CA LEU A 321 -9.93 17.31 -13.74
C LEU A 321 -8.57 17.54 -13.05
N GLY A 322 -8.22 18.80 -12.77
CA GLY A 322 -6.92 19.22 -12.22
C GLY A 322 -6.54 18.56 -10.91
N THR A 323 -7.52 18.30 -10.05
CA THR A 323 -7.38 17.58 -8.78
C THR A 323 -6.63 16.27 -8.92
N SER A 324 -7.10 15.33 -9.75
CA SER A 324 -6.47 14.01 -9.79
C SER A 324 -5.08 14.05 -10.42
N LEU A 325 -4.81 15.01 -11.32
CA LEU A 325 -3.48 15.21 -11.89
C LEU A 325 -2.51 15.79 -10.86
N ALA A 326 -2.97 16.73 -10.03
CA ALA A 326 -2.19 17.28 -8.93
C ALA A 326 -1.96 16.24 -7.81
N CYS A 327 -2.96 15.42 -7.47
CA CYS A 327 -2.77 14.28 -6.56
C CYS A 327 -1.78 13.25 -7.13
N ALA A 328 -1.84 12.98 -8.45
CA ALA A 328 -0.90 12.08 -9.12
C ALA A 328 0.55 12.59 -9.08
N ALA A 329 0.74 13.91 -9.15
CA ALA A 329 2.05 14.56 -9.00
C ALA A 329 2.66 14.33 -7.60
N CYS A 330 1.82 14.16 -6.58
CA CYS A 330 2.24 13.93 -5.20
C CYS A 330 2.58 12.47 -4.87
N TRP A 331 2.18 11.52 -5.73
CA TRP A 331 2.36 10.09 -5.46
C TRP A 331 3.85 9.65 -5.48
N PRO A 332 4.67 10.15 -6.43
CA PRO A 332 6.13 10.04 -6.33
C PRO A 332 6.68 11.08 -5.35
N ALA A 333 7.27 10.62 -4.25
CA ALA A 333 7.71 11.46 -3.15
C ALA A 333 8.86 12.43 -3.52
N ALA A 334 9.89 11.97 -4.24
CA ALA A 334 11.15 12.71 -4.37
C ALA A 334 11.06 14.04 -5.17
N ASP A 335 10.16 14.12 -6.17
CA ASP A 335 10.09 15.25 -7.11
C ASP A 335 8.72 15.95 -7.10
N CYS A 336 7.95 15.79 -6.03
CA CYS A 336 6.57 16.27 -5.93
C CYS A 336 6.43 17.77 -6.29
N ARG A 337 7.32 18.62 -5.77
CA ARG A 337 7.36 20.06 -6.08
C ARG A 337 7.50 20.33 -7.59
N GLN A 338 8.51 19.73 -8.24
CA GLN A 338 8.77 19.92 -9.67
C GLN A 338 7.58 19.45 -10.53
N ARG A 339 6.91 18.38 -10.11
CA ARG A 339 5.71 17.88 -10.78
C ARG A 339 4.54 18.85 -10.64
N LEU A 340 4.32 19.42 -9.45
CA LEU A 340 3.29 20.43 -9.23
C LEU A 340 3.57 21.73 -10.02
N GLU A 341 4.83 22.18 -10.06
CA GLU A 341 5.25 23.31 -10.91
C GLU A 341 4.96 23.03 -12.39
N ARG A 342 5.31 21.83 -12.88
CA ARG A 342 5.02 21.43 -14.27
C ARG A 342 3.51 21.36 -14.53
N VAL A 343 2.71 20.79 -13.63
CA VAL A 343 1.25 20.72 -13.74
C VAL A 343 0.63 22.12 -13.75
N ARG A 344 1.12 23.05 -12.91
CA ARG A 344 0.69 24.46 -12.94
C ARG A 344 1.07 25.15 -14.24
N ALA A 345 2.26 24.89 -14.77
CA ALA A 345 2.67 25.39 -16.08
C ALA A 345 1.76 24.89 -17.22
N LEU A 346 1.08 23.75 -17.02
CA LEU A 346 0.03 23.25 -17.91
C LEU A 346 -1.33 23.98 -17.78
N GLY A 347 -1.42 25.05 -16.98
CA GLY A 347 -2.64 25.81 -16.77
C GLY A 347 -3.65 25.15 -15.82
N VAL A 348 -3.24 24.11 -15.10
CA VAL A 348 -4.07 23.41 -14.12
C VAL A 348 -4.13 24.23 -12.83
N GLN A 349 -5.35 24.48 -12.34
CA GLN A 349 -5.57 25.13 -11.05
C GLN A 349 -5.33 24.10 -9.92
N LEU A 350 -4.62 24.52 -8.87
CA LEU A 350 -4.23 23.69 -7.72
C LEU A 350 -5.11 23.98 -6.48
N ASP A 351 -6.36 24.39 -6.68
CA ASP A 351 -7.23 24.99 -5.67
C ASP A 351 -8.00 23.99 -4.78
N GLU A 352 -7.55 22.74 -4.73
CA GLU A 352 -8.35 21.65 -4.18
C GLU A 352 -7.74 21.01 -2.91
N PRO A 353 -8.54 20.76 -1.85
CA PRO A 353 -8.07 20.16 -0.60
C PRO A 353 -7.33 18.83 -0.76
N ALA A 354 -7.60 18.02 -1.80
CA ALA A 354 -6.92 16.73 -1.96
C ALA A 354 -5.45 16.89 -2.38
N VAL A 355 -5.06 17.98 -3.03
CA VAL A 355 -3.64 18.27 -3.30
C VAL A 355 -2.90 18.53 -1.98
N TRP A 356 -3.54 19.27 -1.08
CA TRP A 356 -3.02 19.52 0.26
C TRP A 356 -2.92 18.22 1.08
N CYS A 357 -3.98 17.39 1.05
CA CYS A 357 -3.99 16.06 1.66
C CYS A 357 -2.81 15.24 1.12
N ALA A 358 -2.69 15.08 -0.20
CA ALA A 358 -1.67 14.25 -0.82
C ALA A 358 -0.24 14.69 -0.46
N VAL A 359 0.02 16.00 -0.38
CA VAL A 359 1.34 16.52 0.04
C VAL A 359 1.62 16.23 1.52
N THR A 360 0.61 16.39 2.38
CA THR A 360 0.74 16.07 3.81
C THR A 360 0.91 14.57 4.06
N GLU A 361 0.15 13.72 3.35
CA GLU A 361 0.29 12.26 3.39
C GLU A 361 1.64 11.79 2.86
N ALA A 362 2.15 12.42 1.80
CA ALA A 362 3.43 12.08 1.20
C ALA A 362 4.64 12.61 1.99
N GLY A 363 4.43 13.40 3.05
CA GLY A 363 5.51 13.94 3.87
C GLY A 363 6.34 15.04 3.19
N GLN A 364 5.82 15.69 2.15
CA GLN A 364 6.60 16.55 1.26
C GLN A 364 6.61 18.01 1.70
N VAL A 365 7.48 18.36 2.65
CA VAL A 365 7.57 19.73 3.21
C VAL A 365 7.85 20.79 2.15
N GLU A 366 8.70 20.51 1.16
CA GLU A 366 9.02 21.48 0.10
C GLU A 366 7.85 21.73 -0.85
N ALA A 367 7.08 20.69 -1.19
CA ALA A 367 5.85 20.85 -1.96
C ALA A 367 4.77 21.59 -1.14
N LEU A 368 4.70 21.32 0.16
CA LEU A 368 3.81 22.02 1.09
C LEU A 368 4.15 23.51 1.17
N ARG A 369 5.44 23.83 1.21
CA ARG A 369 5.95 25.20 1.19
C ARG A 369 5.60 25.90 -0.11
N TYR A 370 5.87 25.28 -1.25
CA TYR A 370 5.50 25.80 -2.56
C TYR A 370 3.99 26.12 -2.65
N LEU A 371 3.12 25.19 -2.24
CA LEU A 371 1.67 25.40 -2.25
C LEU A 371 1.25 26.57 -1.35
N TRP A 372 1.85 26.69 -0.16
CA TRP A 372 1.48 27.73 0.79
C TRP A 372 2.02 29.11 0.42
N GLU A 373 3.29 29.18 0.07
CA GLU A 373 4.03 30.45 -0.11
C GLU A 373 3.90 30.98 -1.53
N GLU A 374 4.00 30.12 -2.55
CA GLU A 374 4.04 30.53 -3.96
C GLU A 374 2.70 30.35 -4.68
N CYS A 375 1.87 29.39 -4.29
CA CYS A 375 0.50 29.24 -4.80
C CYS A 375 -0.55 29.98 -3.95
N GLY A 376 -0.18 30.45 -2.76
CA GLY A 376 -1.08 31.17 -1.85
C GLY A 376 -2.18 30.31 -1.23
N PHE A 377 -2.05 28.97 -1.27
CA PHE A 377 -3.04 28.07 -0.70
C PHE A 377 -3.02 28.15 0.82
N ARG A 378 -4.14 28.57 1.41
CA ARG A 378 -4.35 28.59 2.86
C ARG A 378 -5.56 27.72 3.19
N PRO A 379 -5.38 26.59 3.90
CA PRO A 379 -6.49 25.73 4.25
C PRO A 379 -7.47 26.48 5.17
N PRO A 380 -8.77 26.20 5.06
CA PRO A 380 -9.77 26.80 5.91
C PRO A 380 -9.65 26.26 7.33
N GLY A 381 -9.18 27.09 8.27
CA GLY A 381 -9.09 26.78 9.70
C GLY A 381 -7.67 26.54 10.22
N ARG A 382 -7.49 26.69 11.55
CA ARG A 382 -6.23 26.44 12.28
C ARG A 382 -6.19 25.07 12.97
N SER A 383 -7.16 24.22 12.66
CA SER A 383 -7.23 22.82 13.11
C SER A 383 -7.34 21.95 11.87
N LEU A 384 -6.42 21.01 11.71
CA LEU A 384 -6.54 19.94 10.73
C LEU A 384 -7.32 18.83 11.42
N SER A 385 -8.57 18.63 11.03
CA SER A 385 -9.28 17.45 11.53
C SER A 385 -8.49 16.20 11.10
N PRO A 386 -8.38 15.15 11.94
CA PRO A 386 -7.69 13.91 11.57
C PRO A 386 -8.16 13.32 10.24
N ARG A 387 -9.43 13.57 9.88
CA ARG A 387 -10.08 13.17 8.63
C ARG A 387 -9.58 13.92 7.38
N GLN A 388 -9.00 15.12 7.54
CA GLN A 388 -8.46 15.91 6.43
C GLN A 388 -7.01 15.55 6.07
N VAL A 389 -6.32 14.77 6.91
CA VAL A 389 -5.00 14.20 6.58
C VAL A 389 -5.17 12.70 6.61
N CYS A 390 -5.99 12.20 5.68
CA CYS A 390 -6.28 10.78 5.54
C CYS A 390 -5.26 10.20 4.58
N GLY A 391 -4.30 9.42 5.08
CA GLY A 391 -3.35 8.71 4.23
C GLY A 391 -2.54 7.62 4.87
N SER A 392 -2.35 6.56 4.10
CA SER A 392 -1.66 5.30 4.46
C SER A 392 -0.14 5.44 4.67
N ARG A 393 0.36 6.66 4.94
CA ARG A 393 1.77 6.94 5.22
C ARG A 393 1.89 7.79 6.48
N LYS A 394 2.77 7.33 7.36
CA LYS A 394 3.05 7.87 8.69
C LYS A 394 3.25 9.38 8.60
N GLY A 395 2.61 10.17 9.47
CA GLY A 395 2.86 11.60 9.54
C GLY A 395 4.35 11.87 9.74
N GLU A 396 5.02 12.37 8.70
CA GLU A 396 6.42 12.75 8.79
C GLU A 396 6.54 13.92 9.79
N PRO A 397 7.44 13.84 10.78
CA PRO A 397 7.52 14.85 11.84
C PRO A 397 7.85 16.24 11.26
N ALA A 398 8.54 16.31 10.12
CA ALA A 398 8.88 17.56 9.46
C ALA A 398 7.64 18.34 8.97
N VAL A 399 6.63 17.64 8.43
CA VAL A 399 5.36 18.26 8.01
C VAL A 399 4.60 18.79 9.21
N LEU A 400 4.47 17.99 10.27
CA LEU A 400 3.75 18.40 11.47
C LEU A 400 4.43 19.57 12.19
N ARG A 401 5.77 19.61 12.22
CA ARG A 401 6.53 20.77 12.72
C ARG A 401 6.27 22.02 11.89
N TYR A 402 6.36 21.91 10.56
CA TYR A 402 6.10 23.03 9.66
C TYR A 402 4.68 23.62 9.84
N LEU A 403 3.69 22.75 10.09
CA LEU A 403 2.32 23.16 10.41
C LEU A 403 2.23 23.80 11.80
N HIS A 404 2.85 23.20 12.82
CA HIS A 404 2.89 23.76 14.17
C HIS A 404 3.46 25.18 14.19
N ASP A 405 4.57 25.42 13.47
CA ASP A 405 5.22 26.72 13.37
C ASP A 405 4.32 27.79 12.71
N ARG A 406 3.31 27.35 11.93
CA ARG A 406 2.29 28.21 11.31
C ARG A 406 1.02 28.37 12.17
N GLY A 407 1.07 27.90 13.42
CA GLY A 407 0.01 28.07 14.40
C GLY A 407 -1.10 27.04 14.33
N PHE A 408 -0.88 25.91 13.66
CA PHE A 408 -1.78 24.76 13.77
C PHE A 408 -1.66 24.13 15.16
N ARG A 409 -2.81 23.78 15.74
CA ARG A 409 -2.88 23.11 17.04
C ARG A 409 -3.17 21.64 16.84
N PHE A 410 -2.57 20.82 17.69
CA PHE A 410 -2.83 19.39 17.76
C PHE A 410 -3.46 19.05 19.11
N ASP A 411 -4.37 18.09 19.11
CA ASP A 411 -5.07 17.59 20.29
C ASP A 411 -4.76 16.10 20.51
N ALA A 412 -5.32 15.54 21.58
CA ALA A 412 -5.16 14.13 21.92
C ALA A 412 -5.74 13.19 20.83
N GLU A 413 -6.84 13.60 20.18
CA GLU A 413 -7.48 12.86 19.09
C GLU A 413 -6.51 12.67 17.91
N ARG A 414 -5.76 13.73 17.54
CA ARG A 414 -4.72 13.64 16.52
C ARG A 414 -3.61 12.67 16.91
N VAL A 415 -3.16 12.68 18.17
CA VAL A 415 -2.13 11.73 18.62
C VAL A 415 -2.63 10.29 18.54
N ALA A 416 -3.89 10.05 18.91
CA ALA A 416 -4.51 8.73 18.81
C ALA A 416 -4.61 8.25 17.36
N TRP A 417 -4.96 9.14 16.43
CA TRP A 417 -4.98 8.85 15.00
C TRP A 417 -3.62 8.46 14.44
N GLU A 418 -2.57 9.22 14.78
CA GLU A 418 -1.21 8.95 14.33
C GLU A 418 -0.66 7.64 14.92
N ALA A 419 -0.98 7.37 16.19
CA ALA A 419 -0.64 6.11 16.83
C ALA A 419 -1.33 4.91 16.15
N LEU A 420 -2.61 5.05 15.76
CA LEU A 420 -3.35 4.01 15.04
C LEU A 420 -2.70 3.65 13.70
N HIS A 421 -2.13 4.63 13.00
CA HIS A 421 -1.50 4.44 11.69
C HIS A 421 0.01 4.17 11.80
N GLY A 422 0.51 3.85 12.99
CA GLY A 422 1.88 3.42 13.21
C GLY A 422 2.93 4.50 12.97
N ALA A 423 2.61 5.75 13.31
CA ALA A 423 3.54 6.88 13.23
C ALA A 423 4.89 6.60 13.91
N SER A 424 5.94 7.29 13.45
CA SER A 424 7.28 7.09 14.00
C SER A 424 7.35 7.50 15.48
N ALA A 425 8.32 6.94 16.22
CA ALA A 425 8.57 7.36 17.59
C ALA A 425 8.85 8.87 17.70
N GLN A 426 9.54 9.45 16.71
CA GLN A 426 9.81 10.89 16.66
C GLN A 426 8.53 11.71 16.49
N THR A 427 7.63 11.25 15.62
CA THR A 427 6.32 11.86 15.39
C THR A 427 5.48 11.86 16.66
N LEU A 428 5.35 10.69 17.31
CA LEU A 428 4.55 10.55 18.52
C LEU A 428 5.13 11.31 19.72
N LEU A 429 6.46 11.37 19.86
CA LEU A 429 7.10 12.19 20.89
C LEU A 429 6.85 13.67 20.66
N PHE A 430 7.04 14.17 19.43
CA PHE A 430 6.74 15.56 19.08
C PHE A 430 5.29 15.91 19.40
N LEU A 431 4.33 15.09 18.96
CA LEU A 431 2.91 15.31 19.23
C LEU A 431 2.59 15.24 20.74
N ALA A 432 3.21 14.31 21.47
CA ALA A 432 3.10 14.24 22.92
C ALA A 432 3.82 15.41 23.63
N GLU A 433 4.56 16.27 22.94
CA GLU A 433 5.12 17.52 23.50
C GLU A 433 4.21 18.71 23.18
N VAL A 434 3.75 18.83 21.93
CA VAL A 434 3.02 20.03 21.47
C VAL A 434 1.50 19.95 21.59
N ALA A 435 0.92 18.75 21.69
CA ALA A 435 -0.53 18.63 21.72
C ALA A 435 -1.12 19.26 22.97
N VAL A 436 -2.17 20.07 22.79
CA VAL A 436 -2.87 20.75 23.87
C VAL A 436 -3.84 19.75 24.51
N ALA A 437 -3.79 19.63 25.84
CA ALA A 437 -4.82 18.89 26.56
C ALA A 437 -6.05 19.79 26.68
N GLU A 438 -7.11 19.49 25.94
CA GLU A 438 -8.41 20.08 26.25
C GLU A 438 -8.86 19.51 27.60
N GLY A 439 -9.18 20.39 28.56
CA GLY A 439 -9.54 20.01 29.92
C GLY A 439 -10.90 19.31 29.94
N GLY A 440 -10.92 17.98 29.83
CA GLY A 440 -12.14 17.17 29.88
C GLY A 440 -11.88 15.67 29.83
N GLY A 441 -12.88 14.86 30.23
CA GLY A 441 -12.78 13.39 30.26
C GLY A 441 -12.47 12.73 28.90
N LYS A 442 -12.92 13.34 27.80
CA LYS A 442 -12.64 12.88 26.42
C LYS A 442 -11.14 12.89 26.10
N SER A 443 -10.42 13.92 26.56
CA SER A 443 -8.96 14.05 26.37
C SER A 443 -8.20 12.87 26.97
N ARG A 444 -8.60 12.40 28.17
CA ARG A 444 -7.98 11.21 28.78
C ARG A 444 -8.23 9.93 27.97
N GLU A 445 -9.44 9.74 27.46
CA GLU A 445 -9.78 8.57 26.64
C GLU A 445 -8.99 8.55 25.33
N ASP A 446 -8.79 9.71 24.70
CA ASP A 446 -7.97 9.86 23.50
C ASP A 446 -6.50 9.52 23.77
N TRP A 447 -5.92 10.02 24.88
CA TRP A 447 -4.57 9.63 25.31
C TRP A 447 -4.44 8.13 25.60
N SER A 448 -5.42 7.54 26.27
CA SER A 448 -5.48 6.09 26.51
C SER A 448 -5.62 5.29 25.20
N THR A 449 -6.34 5.82 24.22
CA THR A 449 -6.45 5.22 22.88
C THR A 449 -5.13 5.32 22.12
N ALA A 450 -4.47 6.47 22.16
CA ALA A 450 -3.12 6.64 21.60
C ALA A 450 -2.13 5.64 22.22
N PHE A 451 -2.18 5.47 23.55
CA PHE A 451 -1.35 4.50 24.26
C PHE A 451 -1.61 3.07 23.78
N ARG A 452 -2.88 2.63 23.75
CA ARG A 452 -3.23 1.27 23.32
C ARG A 452 -2.75 0.99 21.89
N ARG A 453 -2.96 1.93 20.97
CA ARG A 453 -2.54 1.75 19.57
C ARG A 453 -1.02 1.74 19.42
N ALA A 454 -0.33 2.69 20.06
CA ALA A 454 1.13 2.73 20.04
C ALA A 454 1.74 1.45 20.65
N ALA A 455 1.23 0.99 21.80
CA ALA A 455 1.70 -0.22 22.46
C ALA A 455 1.46 -1.49 21.63
N ALA A 456 0.27 -1.63 21.05
CA ALA A 456 -0.07 -2.78 20.20
C ALA A 456 0.78 -2.86 18.93
N LEU A 457 1.20 -1.71 18.39
CA LEU A 457 2.15 -1.61 17.26
C LEU A 457 3.63 -1.64 17.71
N GLY A 458 3.90 -1.95 18.98
CA GLY A 458 5.26 -2.12 19.48
C GLY A 458 6.07 -0.81 19.55
N ALA A 459 5.42 0.31 19.89
CA ALA A 459 6.14 1.56 20.13
C ALA A 459 7.17 1.42 21.26
N GLU A 460 8.27 2.17 21.12
CA GLU A 460 9.35 2.16 22.11
C GLU A 460 8.87 2.66 23.49
N LEU A 461 9.52 2.16 24.55
CA LEU A 461 9.17 2.48 25.93
C LEU A 461 9.15 3.99 26.24
N ARG A 462 10.02 4.77 25.59
CA ARG A 462 10.04 6.24 25.73
C ARG A 462 8.72 6.89 25.25
N VAL A 463 8.11 6.36 24.18
CA VAL A 463 6.83 6.85 23.65
C VAL A 463 5.72 6.51 24.64
N LEU A 464 5.69 5.27 25.14
CA LEU A 464 4.70 4.83 26.12
C LEU A 464 4.75 5.67 27.41
N ARG A 465 5.97 5.96 27.90
CA ARG A 465 6.17 6.86 29.05
C ARG A 465 5.74 8.29 28.77
N ALA A 466 5.98 8.81 27.57
CA ALA A 466 5.53 10.15 27.19
C ALA A 466 4.00 10.25 27.19
N LEU A 467 3.30 9.26 26.60
CA LEU A 467 1.84 9.20 26.61
C LEU A 467 1.28 9.04 28.04
N ARG A 468 1.94 8.24 28.88
CA ARG A 468 1.57 8.08 30.29
C ARG A 468 1.66 9.41 31.06
N ARG A 469 2.69 10.23 30.83
CA ARG A 469 2.82 11.58 31.44
C ARG A 469 1.69 12.53 31.02
N ARG A 470 1.05 12.28 29.87
CA ARG A 470 -0.14 13.03 29.43
C ARG A 470 -1.45 12.53 30.04
N GLY A 471 -1.40 11.51 30.91
CA GLY A 471 -2.57 10.97 31.62
C GLY A 471 -3.18 9.72 30.98
N ALA A 472 -2.52 9.08 30.01
CA ALA A 472 -2.98 7.84 29.42
C ALA A 472 -3.03 6.70 30.46
N ASP A 473 -4.07 5.86 30.39
CA ASP A 473 -4.16 4.62 31.15
C ASP A 473 -3.29 3.53 30.52
N VAL A 474 -2.52 2.82 31.36
CA VAL A 474 -1.66 1.71 30.92
C VAL A 474 -2.53 0.49 30.61
N SER A 475 -2.36 -0.08 29.41
CA SER A 475 -3.02 -1.32 28.99
C SER A 475 -2.00 -2.45 28.84
N LEU A 476 -2.03 -3.44 29.74
CA LEU A 476 -1.13 -4.60 29.68
C LEU A 476 -1.37 -5.44 28.42
N ALA A 477 -2.63 -5.65 28.04
CA ALA A 477 -2.99 -6.40 26.83
C ALA A 477 -2.38 -5.77 25.57
N ALA A 478 -2.48 -4.44 25.42
CA ALA A 478 -1.88 -3.75 24.28
C ALA A 478 -0.35 -3.88 24.24
N VAL A 479 0.32 -3.79 25.40
CA VAL A 479 1.78 -4.00 25.49
C VAL A 479 2.14 -5.45 25.17
N ALA A 480 1.31 -6.42 25.55
CA ALA A 480 1.52 -7.83 25.23
C ALA A 480 1.42 -8.12 23.72
N CYS A 481 0.60 -7.37 22.97
CA CYS A 481 0.50 -7.53 21.52
C CYS A 481 1.82 -7.17 20.80
N GLY A 482 2.36 -5.97 21.02
CA GLY A 482 3.50 -5.45 20.23
C GLY A 482 4.82 -5.26 21.00
N GLY A 483 4.78 -5.21 22.32
CA GLY A 483 5.92 -4.86 23.16
C GLY A 483 6.94 -5.98 23.39
N GLY A 484 8.10 -5.60 23.90
CA GLY A 484 9.10 -6.51 24.46
C GLY A 484 8.83 -6.82 25.93
N GLU A 485 9.59 -7.75 26.52
CA GLU A 485 9.49 -8.12 27.93
C GLU A 485 9.79 -6.94 28.86
N GLU A 486 10.74 -6.06 28.49
CA GLU A 486 11.03 -4.85 29.28
C GLU A 486 9.82 -3.90 29.36
N ALA A 487 9.07 -3.76 28.27
CA ALA A 487 7.86 -2.95 28.26
C ALA A 487 6.74 -3.60 29.09
N LEU A 488 6.64 -4.93 29.08
CA LEU A 488 5.71 -5.69 29.92
C LEU A 488 6.04 -5.55 31.41
N ASP A 489 7.32 -5.65 31.77
CA ASP A 489 7.77 -5.45 33.16
C ASP A 489 7.44 -4.03 33.66
N TRP A 490 7.71 -3.01 32.84
CA TRP A 490 7.31 -1.63 33.18
C TRP A 490 5.79 -1.47 33.30
N ALA A 491 5.01 -1.98 32.34
CA ALA A 491 3.56 -1.85 32.37
C ALA A 491 2.92 -2.56 33.58
N ALA A 492 3.43 -3.73 33.95
CA ALA A 492 2.98 -4.42 35.15
C ALA A 492 3.36 -3.68 36.43
N ALA A 493 4.57 -3.12 36.53
CA ALA A 493 4.97 -2.33 37.69
C ALA A 493 4.08 -1.09 37.90
N GLU A 494 3.70 -0.38 36.82
CA GLU A 494 2.77 0.75 36.89
C GLU A 494 1.38 0.29 37.38
N LEU A 495 0.86 -0.82 36.84
CA LEU A 495 -0.44 -1.36 37.22
C LEU A 495 -0.45 -1.94 38.64
N GLU A 496 0.65 -2.52 39.10
CA GLU A 496 0.83 -3.00 40.47
C GLU A 496 0.85 -1.82 41.45
N ALA A 497 1.58 -0.76 41.14
CA ALA A 497 1.62 0.46 41.94
C ALA A 497 0.24 1.13 42.06
N GLU A 498 -0.59 1.02 41.03
CA GLU A 498 -1.99 1.48 41.04
C GLU A 498 -2.98 0.49 41.68
N GLY A 499 -2.56 -0.72 42.04
CA GLY A 499 -3.46 -1.79 42.51
C GLY A 499 -4.46 -2.28 41.43
N ARG A 500 -4.13 -2.09 40.15
CA ARG A 500 -4.99 -2.39 38.99
C ARG A 500 -4.50 -3.57 38.15
N LEU A 501 -3.38 -4.21 38.52
CA LEU A 501 -2.90 -5.40 37.80
C LEU A 501 -3.92 -6.53 37.92
N LYS A 502 -4.41 -7.00 36.77
CA LYS A 502 -5.38 -8.10 36.66
C LYS A 502 -4.95 -9.06 35.55
N PRO A 503 -5.30 -10.35 35.67
CA PRO A 503 -5.15 -11.29 34.56
C PRO A 503 -5.91 -10.82 33.31
N LEU A 504 -5.38 -11.15 32.13
CA LEU A 504 -6.02 -10.83 30.86
C LEU A 504 -7.31 -11.64 30.68
N GLY A 505 -8.28 -11.04 30.00
CA GLY A 505 -9.48 -11.74 29.55
C GLY A 505 -9.18 -12.77 28.47
N ARG A 506 -10.10 -13.74 28.28
CA ARG A 506 -9.97 -14.76 27.21
C ARG A 506 -9.79 -14.14 25.82
N LYS A 507 -10.51 -13.05 25.53
CA LYS A 507 -10.41 -12.34 24.25
C LYS A 507 -9.04 -11.71 24.06
N GLU A 508 -8.54 -10.99 25.06
CA GLU A 508 -7.23 -10.32 25.02
C GLU A 508 -6.08 -11.33 24.85
N ALA A 509 -6.13 -12.45 25.59
CA ALA A 509 -5.12 -13.51 25.45
C ALA A 509 -5.15 -14.15 24.05
N ARG A 510 -6.34 -14.29 23.47
CA ARG A 510 -6.52 -14.78 22.09
C ARG A 510 -5.95 -13.81 21.06
N GLU A 511 -6.22 -12.52 21.20
CA GLU A 511 -5.67 -11.48 20.31
C GLU A 511 -4.12 -11.54 20.32
N VAL A 512 -3.48 -11.60 21.49
CA VAL A 512 -2.01 -11.70 21.60
C VAL A 512 -1.45 -12.95 20.89
N PHE A 513 -2.15 -14.09 20.97
CA PHE A 513 -1.69 -15.36 20.40
C PHE A 513 -2.03 -15.53 18.91
N GLU A 514 -3.31 -15.38 18.54
CA GLU A 514 -3.81 -15.67 17.19
C GLU A 514 -3.62 -14.50 16.23
N GLU A 515 -3.85 -13.26 16.66
CA GLU A 515 -3.80 -12.09 15.77
C GLU A 515 -2.37 -11.52 15.64
N PHE A 516 -1.65 -11.42 16.76
CA PHE A 516 -0.28 -10.87 16.76
C PHE A 516 0.79 -11.97 16.71
N GLY A 517 0.65 -13.05 17.47
CA GLY A 517 1.64 -14.13 17.50
C GLY A 517 2.86 -13.84 18.38
N ASN A 518 2.72 -13.01 19.42
CA ASN A 518 3.79 -12.67 20.36
C ASN A 518 3.94 -13.76 21.44
N LEU A 519 4.56 -14.88 21.08
CA LEU A 519 4.74 -16.04 21.97
C LEU A 519 5.61 -15.72 23.19
N ALA A 520 6.56 -14.79 23.08
CA ALA A 520 7.34 -14.35 24.23
C ALA A 520 6.47 -13.63 25.28
N ALA A 521 5.54 -12.77 24.84
CA ALA A 521 4.58 -12.15 25.75
C ALA A 521 3.66 -13.19 26.40
N ILE A 522 3.20 -14.21 25.67
CA ILE A 522 2.42 -15.31 26.22
C ILE A 522 3.21 -16.07 27.30
N LYS A 523 4.47 -16.42 27.03
CA LYS A 523 5.34 -17.08 28.02
C LYS A 523 5.55 -16.21 29.26
N TRP A 524 5.76 -14.91 29.07
CA TRP A 524 5.89 -13.95 30.17
C TRP A 524 4.60 -13.85 31.00
N LEU A 525 3.43 -13.78 30.36
CA LEU A 525 2.13 -13.74 31.02
C LEU A 525 1.84 -15.04 31.79
N GLN A 526 2.20 -16.19 31.20
CA GLN A 526 2.07 -17.49 31.85
C GLN A 526 2.95 -17.59 33.10
N ALA A 527 4.20 -17.13 33.03
CA ALA A 527 5.13 -17.14 34.16
C ALA A 527 4.64 -16.30 35.35
N ARG A 528 3.82 -15.27 35.10
CA ARG A 528 3.21 -14.42 36.13
C ARG A 528 1.75 -14.80 36.46
N CYS A 529 1.22 -15.90 35.91
CA CYS A 529 -0.18 -16.32 36.08
C CYS A 529 -1.20 -15.24 35.71
N LEU A 530 -0.90 -14.47 34.64
CA LEU A 530 -1.76 -13.40 34.12
C LEU A 530 -2.60 -13.86 32.91
N LEU A 531 -2.65 -15.16 32.63
CA LEU A 531 -3.50 -15.76 31.61
C LEU A 531 -4.85 -16.24 32.19
N PRO A 532 -5.93 -16.23 31.40
CA PRO A 532 -7.27 -16.60 31.85
C PRO A 532 -7.31 -18.05 32.34
N GLY A 533 -7.89 -18.27 33.53
CA GLY A 533 -8.06 -19.61 34.11
C GLY A 533 -6.83 -20.19 34.82
N GLN A 534 -5.72 -19.44 34.91
CA GLN A 534 -4.62 -19.80 35.80
C GLN A 534 -4.87 -19.15 37.16
N ALA A 535 -5.15 -19.97 38.18
CA ALA A 535 -5.30 -19.48 39.55
C ALA A 535 -4.03 -18.73 39.97
N GLN A 536 -4.18 -17.53 40.55
CA GLN A 536 -3.06 -16.83 41.19
C GLN A 536 -2.42 -17.78 42.21
N PRO A 537 -1.09 -17.99 42.19
CA PRO A 537 -0.43 -18.71 43.26
C PRO A 537 -0.60 -17.88 44.53
N LEU A 538 -1.41 -18.39 45.46
CA LEU A 538 -1.62 -17.80 46.78
C LEU A 538 -0.27 -17.39 47.42
N PRO A 539 -0.19 -16.25 48.12
CA PRO A 539 1.04 -15.79 48.72
C PRO A 539 1.53 -16.83 49.73
N ARG A 540 2.75 -17.31 49.51
CA ARG A 540 3.45 -18.34 50.29
C ARG A 540 3.22 -18.19 51.80
N ARG A 541 2.43 -19.08 52.38
CA ARG A 541 2.63 -19.53 53.77
C ARG A 541 3.12 -20.98 53.77
N ARG A 542 4.22 -21.17 54.48
CA ARG A 542 4.98 -22.42 54.62
C ARG A 542 4.07 -23.57 55.06
N ARG A 543 4.15 -24.73 54.37
CA ARG A 543 4.69 -26.02 54.85
C ARG A 543 4.17 -27.21 54.03
N HIS A 544 5.14 -28.08 53.71
CA HIS A 544 5.08 -29.54 53.50
C HIS A 544 4.34 -30.18 52.32
N TRP A 545 5.14 -30.89 51.48
CA TRP A 545 4.90 -32.20 50.82
C TRP A 545 3.68 -32.29 49.86
N CYS A 546 3.68 -32.93 48.69
CA CYS A 546 4.56 -33.85 47.97
C CYS A 546 4.02 -33.95 46.52
N CYS A 547 4.85 -34.45 45.58
CA CYS A 547 4.57 -35.34 44.42
C CYS A 547 3.24 -35.24 43.64
N ALA A 548 3.10 -35.49 42.35
CA ALA A 548 3.91 -35.84 41.18
C ALA A 548 2.88 -36.08 40.04
N ILE A 549 3.34 -36.24 38.78
CA ILE A 549 2.61 -36.93 37.67
C ILE A 549 1.46 -36.10 37.04
N SER A 550 1.32 -35.88 35.73
CA SER A 550 1.86 -36.48 34.49
C SER A 550 2.19 -35.43 33.45
#